data_AF-A0AAE1FUB4-F1
#
_entry.id   AF-A0AAE1FUB4-F1
#
_cell.length_a   1.000
_cell.length_b   1.000
_cell.length_c   1.000
_cell.angle_alpha   90.00
_cell.angle_beta   90.00
_cell.angle_gamma   90.00
#
_symmetry.space_group_name_H-M   'P 1'
#
loop_
_entity.id
_entity.type
_entity.pdbx_description
1 polymer ?
#
loop_
_entity_poly.entity_id
_entity_poly.type
_entity_poly.pdbx_seq_one_letter_code
_entity_poly.pdbx_strand_id
1 'polypeptide(L)'
;MADFCLVCQSTVRPRQEGLLCDGCNLWQHRTCGSGISRDQYRTAVKQGAEIDWMWRSKEHRLRPATSAAESLPASAATIGRC
;
A
#
# COMPACT_ATOMS: atom_id res chain seq x y z
N MET A 1 -10.18 -19.14 -2.55
CA MET A 1 -8.78 -18.87 -2.92
C MET A 1 -7.96 -18.86 -1.64
N ALA A 2 -6.81 -19.52 -1.60
CA ALA A 2 -5.97 -19.53 -0.41
C ALA A 2 -5.03 -18.34 -0.46
N ASP A 3 -5.05 -17.53 0.60
CA ASP A 3 -4.13 -16.41 0.77
C ASP A 3 -2.76 -16.99 1.16
N PHE A 4 -1.78 -16.93 0.26
CA PHE A 4 -0.43 -17.45 0.51
C PHE A 4 0.54 -16.32 0.84
N CYS A 5 1.41 -16.57 1.80
CA CYS A 5 2.47 -15.63 2.17
C CYS A 5 3.56 -15.63 1.10
N LEU A 6 3.93 -14.45 0.61
CA LEU A 6 4.98 -14.30 -0.41
C LEU A 6 6.37 -14.79 0.00
N VAL A 7 6.64 -14.89 1.31
CA VAL A 7 7.98 -15.22 1.82
C VAL A 7 8.09 -16.69 2.16
N CYS A 8 7.13 -17.24 2.92
CA CYS A 8 7.18 -18.62 3.38
C CYS A 8 6.28 -19.56 2.56
N GLN A 9 5.59 -19.04 1.53
CA GLN A 9 4.65 -19.78 0.66
C GLN A 9 3.58 -20.57 1.42
N SER A 10 3.38 -20.24 2.69
CA SER A 10 2.42 -20.89 3.57
C SER A 10 1.14 -20.09 3.63
N THR A 11 0.02 -20.76 3.84
CA THR A 11 -1.29 -20.11 3.91
C THR A 11 -1.33 -19.11 5.07
N VAL A 12 -1.66 -17.86 4.77
CA VAL A 12 -1.99 -16.80 5.71
C VAL A 12 -3.41 -17.07 6.20
N ARG A 13 -3.52 -17.60 7.42
CA ARG A 13 -4.83 -17.83 8.03
C ARG A 13 -5.37 -16.50 8.56
N PRO A 14 -6.70 -16.26 8.56
CA PRO A 14 -7.29 -15.03 9.10
C PRO A 14 -6.95 -14.80 10.58
N ARG A 15 -6.67 -15.88 11.32
CA ARG A 15 -6.28 -15.85 12.73
C ARG A 15 -4.80 -15.49 12.93
N GLN A 16 -4.00 -15.54 11.87
CA GLN A 16 -2.61 -15.09 11.87
C GLN A 16 -2.59 -13.62 11.46
N GLU A 17 -1.74 -12.82 12.11
CA GLU A 17 -1.58 -11.38 11.83
C GLU A 17 -1.07 -11.17 10.38
N GLY A 18 -2.00 -11.13 9.44
CA GLY A 18 -1.75 -10.98 8.00
C GLY A 18 -1.77 -9.52 7.59
N LEU A 19 -0.87 -9.18 6.66
CA LEU A 19 -0.77 -7.89 6.01
C LEU A 19 -1.05 -8.07 4.53
N LEU A 20 -1.87 -7.18 3.97
CA LEU A 20 -2.15 -7.10 2.55
C LEU A 20 -1.28 -6.00 1.95
N CYS A 21 -0.61 -6.28 0.83
CA CYS A 21 0.18 -5.28 0.12
C CYS A 21 -0.72 -4.42 -0.77
N ASP A 22 -0.75 -3.11 -0.57
CA ASP A 22 -1.56 -2.17 -1.37
C ASP A 22 -1.14 -2.09 -2.84
N GLY A 23 0.08 -2.50 -3.13
CA GLY A 23 0.64 -2.48 -4.47
C GLY A 23 0.43 -3.76 -5.28
N CYS A 24 0.63 -4.91 -4.62
CA CYS A 24 0.55 -6.22 -5.28
C CYS A 24 -0.78 -6.94 -5.04
N ASN A 25 -1.58 -6.47 -4.08
CA ASN A 25 -2.76 -7.16 -3.56
C ASN A 25 -2.48 -8.61 -3.12
N LEU A 26 -1.32 -8.80 -2.49
CA LEU A 26 -0.82 -10.11 -2.04
C LEU A 26 -0.66 -10.12 -0.52
N TRP A 27 -0.91 -11.27 0.08
CA TRP A 27 -0.84 -11.47 1.52
C TRP A 27 0.55 -11.84 2.01
N GLN A 28 0.88 -11.39 3.22
CA GLN A 28 2.10 -11.75 3.91
C GLN A 28 1.87 -11.84 5.41
N HIS A 29 2.55 -12.75 6.10
CA HIS A 29 2.57 -12.75 7.56
C HIS A 29 3.38 -11.56 8.07
N ARG A 30 2.90 -10.90 9.13
CA ARG A 30 3.68 -9.85 9.83
C ARG A 30 5.07 -10.32 10.23
N THR A 31 5.22 -11.57 10.67
CA THR A 31 6.50 -12.15 11.10
C THR A 31 7.46 -12.45 9.95
N CYS A 32 7.00 -12.47 8.71
CA CYS A 32 7.79 -12.86 7.54
C CYS A 32 8.55 -11.67 6.91
N GLY A 33 9.21 -10.85 7.71
CA GLY A 33 10.06 -9.77 7.20
C GLY A 33 9.30 -8.52 6.72
N SER A 34 8.03 -8.36 7.14
CA SER A 34 7.24 -7.15 6.84
C SER A 34 7.80 -5.87 7.47
N GLY A 35 8.62 -6.01 8.52
CA GLY A 35 9.15 -4.89 9.31
C GLY A 35 8.16 -4.27 10.29
N ILE A 36 6.92 -4.78 10.35
CA ILE A 36 5.87 -4.24 11.21
C ILE A 36 5.91 -4.89 12.59
N SER A 37 6.06 -4.05 13.61
CA SER A 37 5.99 -4.47 15.00
C SER A 37 4.58 -4.90 15.39
N ARG A 38 4.47 -5.86 16.31
CA ARG A 38 3.18 -6.36 16.78
C ARG A 38 2.31 -5.24 17.38
N ASP A 39 2.92 -4.29 18.07
CA ASP A 39 2.20 -3.16 18.68
C ASP A 39 1.62 -2.21 17.64
N GLN A 40 2.35 -1.96 16.53
CA GLN A 40 1.81 -1.18 15.41
C GLN A 40 0.61 -1.88 14.79
N TYR A 41 0.72 -3.18 14.52
CA TYR A 41 -0.38 -3.99 14.00
C TYR A 41 -1.61 -3.96 14.92
N ARG A 42 -1.42 -4.20 16.22
CA ARG A 42 -2.51 -4.18 17.20
C ARG A 42 -3.13 -2.79 17.34
N THR A 43 -2.33 -1.74 17.26
CA THR A 43 -2.81 -0.36 17.35
C THR A 43 -3.71 -0.04 16.16
N ALA A 44 -3.26 -0.37 14.94
CA ALA A 44 -4.03 -0.18 13.73
C ALA A 44 -5.35 -0.97 13.73
N VAL A 45 -5.29 -2.28 14.07
CA VAL A 45 -6.50 -3.12 14.21
C VAL A 45 -7.46 -2.57 15.26
N LYS A 46 -6.94 -2.09 16.40
CA LYS A 46 -7.76 -1.51 17.47
C LYS A 46 -8.40 -0.19 17.06
N GLN A 47 -7.70 0.63 16.30
CA GLN A 47 -8.18 1.92 15.79
C GLN A 47 -9.05 1.75 14.53
N GLY A 48 -9.09 0.56 13.92
CA GLY A 48 -9.64 0.37 12.59
C GLY A 48 -8.88 1.13 11.51
N ALA A 49 -7.63 1.52 11.79
CA ALA A 49 -6.77 2.21 10.85
C ALA A 49 -6.13 1.19 9.90
N GLU A 50 -6.06 1.55 8.63
CA GLU A 50 -5.32 0.78 7.63
C GLU A 50 -3.83 1.07 7.79
N ILE A 51 -3.02 0.03 7.59
CA ILE A 51 -1.57 0.15 7.66
C ILE A 51 -1.07 0.31 6.24
N ASP A 52 -0.57 1.50 5.89
CA ASP A 52 0.16 1.71 4.62
C ASP A 52 1.40 0.81 4.63
N TRP A 53 1.26 -0.36 4.00
CA TRP A 53 2.30 -1.37 3.95
C TRP A 53 2.47 -1.85 2.52
N MET A 54 3.69 -1.66 2.03
CA MET A 54 4.10 -2.08 0.71
C MET A 54 5.26 -3.05 0.81
N TRP A 55 5.13 -4.19 0.15
CA TRP A 55 6.22 -5.13 -0.01
C TRP A 55 7.35 -4.50 -0.84
N ARG A 56 8.53 -4.37 -0.25
CA ARG A 56 9.73 -3.82 -0.91
C ARG A 56 10.47 -4.88 -1.73
N SER A 57 9.78 -5.60 -2.62
CA SER A 57 10.48 -6.37 -3.65
C SER A 57 11.11 -5.43 -4.68
N LYS A 58 12.21 -5.87 -5.29
CA LYS A 58 12.91 -5.16 -6.37
C LYS A 58 11.99 -4.80 -7.55
N GLU A 59 10.90 -5.56 -7.75
CA GLU A 59 9.87 -5.35 -8.79
C GLU A 59 9.00 -4.10 -8.57
N HIS A 60 8.86 -3.62 -7.32
CA HIS A 60 7.89 -2.57 -6.98
C HIS A 60 8.43 -1.14 -7.20
N ARG A 61 9.63 -1.01 -7.77
CA ARG A 61 10.29 0.28 -8.07
C ARG A 61 9.56 1.11 -9.14
N LEU A 62 8.54 0.54 -9.80
CA LEU A 62 7.83 1.21 -10.90
C LEU A 62 6.49 1.85 -10.52
N ARG A 63 6.19 2.09 -9.23
CA ARG A 63 5.11 3.04 -8.91
C ARG A 63 5.66 4.46 -9.03
N PRO A 64 5.27 5.25 -10.05
CA PRO A 64 5.51 6.68 -9.98
C PRO A 64 4.80 7.18 -8.73
N ALA A 65 5.53 7.84 -7.84
CA ALA A 65 4.95 8.65 -6.79
C ALA A 65 3.94 9.56 -7.48
N THR A 66 2.65 9.37 -7.16
CA THR A 66 1.59 10.36 -7.35
C THR A 66 1.69 11.14 -8.66
N SER A 67 0.96 10.71 -9.69
CA SER A 67 0.65 11.60 -10.81
C SER A 67 0.24 12.95 -10.22
N ALA A 68 1.06 13.95 -10.54
CA ALA A 68 0.82 15.33 -10.21
C ALA A 68 -0.57 15.79 -10.67
N ALA A 69 -0.98 16.92 -10.09
CA ALA A 69 -2.05 17.79 -10.58
C ALA A 69 -3.48 17.30 -10.30
N GLU A 70 -3.90 17.59 -9.06
CA GLU A 70 -5.16 18.26 -8.82
C GLU A 70 -5.43 19.31 -9.93
N SER A 71 -6.43 19.01 -10.77
CA SER A 71 -7.32 19.91 -11.51
C SER A 71 -6.79 21.26 -12.03
N LEU A 72 -6.51 21.36 -13.35
CA LEU A 72 -6.74 22.58 -14.15
C LEU A 72 -8.26 22.88 -14.22
N PRO A 73 -8.79 24.06 -14.63
CA PRO A 73 -8.14 25.18 -15.36
C PRO A 73 -8.60 26.62 -14.97
N ALA A 74 -7.76 27.65 -15.14
CA ALA A 74 -8.22 29.02 -15.44
C ALA A 74 -7.06 29.95 -15.82
N SER A 75 -6.62 29.89 -17.08
CA SER A 75 -5.98 31.04 -17.72
C SER A 75 -6.24 30.97 -19.21
N ALA A 76 -7.50 31.22 -19.57
CA ALA A 76 -7.82 31.68 -20.91
C ALA A 76 -7.21 33.06 -21.07
N ALA A 77 -6.07 33.11 -21.76
CA ALA A 77 -5.53 34.32 -22.33
C ALA A 77 -6.60 34.94 -23.26
N THR A 78 -6.94 36.20 -23.02
CA THR A 78 -7.40 37.10 -24.07
C THR A 78 -6.40 38.25 -24.12
N ILE A 79 -5.45 38.17 -25.05
CA ILE A 79 -4.68 39.31 -25.53
C ILE A 79 -5.31 39.71 -26.86
N GLY A 80 -5.69 40.98 -26.99
CA GLY A 80 -6.25 41.58 -28.21
C GLY A 80 -6.94 42.90 -27.87
N ARG A 81 -6.19 43.97 -27.57
CA ARG A 81 -5.68 44.99 -28.52
C ARG A 81 -6.79 45.93 -28.99
N CYS A 82 -6.76 47.15 -28.45
CA CYS A 82 -7.32 48.36 -29.07
C CYS A 82 -6.16 49.19 -29.60
#